data_AF-A0A2V6NQB9-F1
#
_entry.id   AF-A0A2V6NQB9-F1
#
_cell.length_a   1.000
_cell.length_b   1.000
_cell.length_c   1.000
_cell.angle_alpha   90.00
_cell.angle_beta   90.00
_cell.angle_gamma   90.00
#
_symmetry.space_group_name_H-M   'P 1'
#
loop_
_entity.id
_entity.type
_entity.pdbx_description
1 polymer ?
#
loop_
_entity_poly.entity_id
_entity_poly.type
_entity_poly.pdbx_seq_one_letter_code
_entity_poly.pdbx_strand_id
1 'polypeptide(L)'
;MNASDLKFDAGGLIPAVIQEADTGELLMVAWMDREAVDATLATGLTHFWSRSRQTQWRKGETSGHAQHVQAVYVDCDADTLLVHVHQEGVACHTGHRTCFYRVLEPSGARQAGEAGTGEATPPANMLERLQDIVLSRKT
;
A
#
# COMPACT_ATOMS: atom_id res chain seq x y z
N MET A 1 -11.20 18.75 0.80
CA MET A 1 -11.85 17.87 -0.19
C MET A 1 -12.63 16.83 0.59
N ASN A 2 -13.83 16.47 0.15
CA ASN A 2 -14.69 15.49 0.82
C ASN A 2 -14.85 14.23 -0.05
N ALA A 3 -15.31 13.13 0.54
CA ALA A 3 -15.54 11.88 -0.20
C ALA A 3 -16.54 12.04 -1.38
N SER A 4 -17.40 13.06 -1.35
CA SER A 4 -18.30 13.42 -2.47
C SER A 4 -17.58 13.87 -3.73
N ASP A 5 -16.36 14.39 -3.60
CA ASP A 5 -15.61 15.02 -4.70
C ASP A 5 -14.80 14.00 -5.51
N LEU A 6 -14.75 12.74 -5.04
CA LEU A 6 -14.04 11.64 -5.67
C LEU A 6 -14.71 11.21 -6.98
N LYS A 7 -13.88 10.96 -7.98
CA LYS A 7 -14.27 10.46 -9.29
C LYS A 7 -14.03 8.96 -9.36
N PHE A 8 -15.13 8.22 -9.34
CA PHE A 8 -15.13 6.79 -9.56
C PHE A 8 -15.20 6.49 -11.07
N ASP A 9 -14.62 5.36 -11.48
CA ASP A 9 -14.70 4.88 -12.84
C ASP A 9 -16.13 4.47 -13.23
N ALA A 10 -16.32 3.99 -14.48
CA ALA A 10 -17.63 3.55 -14.96
C ALA A 10 -18.23 2.38 -14.17
N GLY A 11 -17.40 1.63 -13.43
CA GLY A 11 -17.82 0.56 -12.52
C GLY A 11 -18.09 1.03 -11.09
N GLY A 12 -18.00 2.34 -10.82
CA GLY A 12 -18.15 2.89 -9.49
C GLY A 12 -16.95 2.62 -8.57
N LEU A 13 -15.75 2.41 -9.14
CA LEU A 13 -14.55 2.06 -8.41
C LEU A 13 -13.46 3.14 -8.52
N ILE A 14 -12.64 3.25 -7.48
CA ILE A 14 -11.45 4.10 -7.42
C ILE A 14 -10.24 3.25 -7.01
N PRO A 15 -9.10 3.34 -7.70
CA PRO A 15 -7.87 2.71 -7.26
C PRO A 15 -7.36 3.31 -5.95
N ALA A 16 -6.86 2.46 -5.05
CA ALA A 16 -6.23 2.84 -3.81
C ALA A 16 -4.85 2.21 -3.70
N VAL A 17 -3.82 3.06 -3.64
CA VAL A 17 -2.44 2.68 -3.38
C VAL A 17 -2.24 2.68 -1.87
N ILE A 18 -1.76 1.56 -1.33
CA ILE A 18 -1.51 1.41 0.11
C ILE A 18 -0.02 1.48 0.37
N GLN A 19 0.38 2.42 1.23
CA GLN A 19 1.76 2.68 1.57
C GLN A 19 1.96 2.61 3.08
N GLU A 20 3.07 2.00 3.52
CA GLU A 20 3.47 2.03 4.92
C GLU A 20 3.83 3.47 5.31
N ALA A 21 3.17 3.99 6.35
CA ALA A 21 3.30 5.39 6.76
C ALA A 21 4.73 5.72 7.21
N ASP A 22 5.38 4.81 7.93
CA ASP A 22 6.68 5.06 8.56
C ASP A 22 7.86 4.92 7.57
N THR A 23 7.75 3.99 6.63
CA THR A 23 8.87 3.61 5.75
C THR A 23 8.71 4.07 4.31
N GLY A 24 7.50 4.49 3.93
CA GLY A 24 7.14 4.76 2.54
C GLY A 24 7.09 3.52 1.65
N GLU A 25 7.17 2.30 2.20
CA GLU A 25 7.10 1.07 1.40
C GLU A 25 5.71 0.92 0.76
N LEU A 26 5.66 0.75 -0.57
CA LEU A 26 4.41 0.42 -1.25
C LEU A 26 4.00 -1.02 -0.95
N LEU A 27 2.83 -1.19 -0.35
CA LEU A 27 2.36 -2.48 0.16
C LEU A 27 1.50 -3.22 -0.85
N MET A 28 0.51 -2.55 -1.40
CA MET A 28 -0.41 -3.13 -2.36
C MET A 28 -1.23 -2.07 -3.08
N VAL A 29 -1.94 -2.50 -4.13
CA VAL A 29 -3.00 -1.73 -4.77
C VAL A 29 -4.28 -2.54 -4.72
N ALA A 30 -5.38 -1.88 -4.44
CA ALA A 30 -6.72 -2.45 -4.47
C ALA A 30 -7.74 -1.44 -5.01
N TRP A 31 -8.98 -1.87 -5.13
CA TRP A 31 -10.09 -1.02 -5.57
C TRP A 31 -11.00 -0.76 -4.39
N MET A 32 -11.54 0.45 -4.32
CA MET A 32 -12.60 0.84 -3.39
C MET A 32 -13.80 1.30 -4.21
N ASP A 33 -15.01 0.95 -3.81
CA ASP A 33 -16.19 1.69 -4.22
C ASP A 33 -16.48 2.77 -3.16
N ARG A 34 -17.60 3.50 -3.32
CA ARG A 34 -17.97 4.55 -2.37
C ARG A 34 -18.14 4.03 -0.94
N GLU A 35 -18.81 2.88 -0.78
CA GLU A 35 -19.03 2.27 0.54
C GLU A 35 -17.70 1.89 1.21
N ALA A 36 -16.75 1.33 0.45
CA ALA A 36 -15.43 1.00 0.94
C ALA A 36 -14.65 2.24 1.39
N VAL A 37 -14.73 3.36 0.65
CA VAL A 37 -14.11 4.63 1.07
C VAL A 37 -14.74 5.13 2.36
N ASP A 38 -16.06 5.18 2.43
CA ASP A 38 -16.79 5.69 3.60
C ASP A 38 -16.52 4.81 4.84
N ALA A 39 -16.52 3.49 4.69
CA ALA A 39 -16.16 2.55 5.74
C ALA A 39 -14.70 2.72 6.18
N THR A 40 -13.78 2.92 5.23
CA THR A 40 -12.36 3.15 5.54
C THR A 40 -12.16 4.38 6.41
N LEU A 41 -12.82 5.49 6.04
CA LEU A 41 -12.77 6.74 6.81
C LEU A 41 -13.46 6.60 8.18
N ALA A 42 -14.57 5.88 8.25
CA ALA A 42 -15.34 5.72 9.47
C ALA A 42 -14.66 4.81 10.51
N THR A 43 -14.05 3.71 10.08
CA THR A 43 -13.47 2.72 11.00
C THR A 43 -11.98 2.90 11.24
N GLY A 44 -11.28 3.70 10.42
CA GLY A 44 -9.82 3.78 10.45
C GLY A 44 -9.11 2.48 10.00
N LEU A 45 -9.80 1.62 9.25
CA LEU A 45 -9.28 0.35 8.74
C LEU A 45 -9.57 0.27 7.24
N THR A 46 -8.64 -0.23 6.43
CA THR A 46 -8.87 -0.30 4.98
C THR A 46 -9.96 -1.31 4.62
N HIS A 47 -10.98 -0.84 3.91
CA HIS A 47 -12.02 -1.62 3.27
C HIS A 47 -11.85 -1.52 1.75
N PHE A 48 -12.20 -2.59 1.04
CA PHE A 48 -11.97 -2.69 -0.39
C PHE A 48 -13.11 -3.41 -1.09
N TRP A 49 -13.26 -3.14 -2.38
CA TRP A 49 -14.13 -3.88 -3.29
C TRP A 49 -13.35 -4.95 -4.06
N SER A 50 -13.79 -6.20 -3.97
CA SER A 50 -13.21 -7.31 -4.72
C SER A 50 -13.85 -7.41 -6.10
N ARG A 51 -13.21 -6.87 -7.15
CA ARG A 51 -13.73 -6.94 -8.54
C ARG A 51 -14.09 -8.35 -9.03
N SER A 52 -13.37 -9.37 -8.62
CA SER A 52 -13.65 -10.76 -9.01
C SER A 52 -14.80 -11.40 -8.24
N ARG A 53 -15.00 -11.01 -6.98
CA ARG A 53 -16.03 -11.57 -6.08
C ARG A 53 -17.27 -10.69 -5.98
N GLN A 54 -17.20 -9.47 -6.52
CA GLN A 54 -18.26 -8.46 -6.49
C GLN A 54 -18.80 -8.25 -5.08
N THR A 55 -17.89 -8.07 -4.11
CA THR A 55 -18.25 -7.92 -2.70
C THR A 55 -17.22 -7.09 -1.95
N GLN A 56 -17.68 -6.48 -0.86
CA GLN A 56 -16.85 -5.79 0.13
C GLN A 56 -15.95 -6.77 0.88
N TRP A 57 -14.78 -6.29 1.29
CA TRP A 57 -13.95 -7.00 2.26
C TRP A 57 -13.06 -6.02 3.03
N ARG A 58 -12.83 -6.33 4.30
CA ARG A 58 -11.90 -5.58 5.15
C ARG A 58 -10.53 -6.28 5.18
N LYS A 59 -9.45 -5.52 4.99
CA LYS A 59 -8.09 -6.11 5.03
C LYS A 59 -7.81 -6.71 6.40
N GLY A 60 -7.36 -7.96 6.38
CA GLY A 60 -7.00 -8.68 7.61
C GLY A 60 -8.18 -9.28 8.36
N GLU A 61 -9.42 -9.19 7.86
CA GLU A 61 -10.59 -9.73 8.56
C GLU A 61 -10.47 -11.23 8.88
N THR A 62 -9.88 -12.01 7.97
CA THR A 62 -9.67 -13.45 8.18
C THR A 62 -8.28 -13.76 8.74
N SER A 63 -7.23 -13.06 8.28
CA SER A 63 -5.85 -13.38 8.64
C SER A 63 -5.34 -12.67 9.90
N GLY A 64 -6.06 -11.65 10.38
CA GLY A 64 -5.59 -10.72 11.42
C GLY A 64 -4.57 -9.69 10.94
N HIS A 65 -4.19 -9.68 9.65
CA HIS A 65 -3.18 -8.75 9.12
C HIS A 65 -3.84 -7.45 8.66
N ALA A 66 -4.34 -6.67 9.61
CA ALA A 66 -5.09 -5.44 9.36
C ALA A 66 -4.19 -4.30 8.84
N GLN A 67 -4.82 -3.28 8.28
CA GLN A 67 -4.17 -2.03 7.87
C GLN A 67 -4.89 -0.88 8.57
N HIS A 68 -4.19 -0.23 9.50
CA HIS A 68 -4.70 0.92 10.26
C HIS A 68 -4.41 2.20 9.51
N VAL A 69 -5.45 2.92 9.12
CA VAL A 69 -5.33 4.13 8.31
C VAL A 69 -4.78 5.27 9.15
N GLN A 70 -3.70 5.89 8.67
CA GLN A 70 -3.10 7.09 9.26
C GLN A 70 -3.53 8.35 8.51
N ALA A 71 -3.57 8.26 7.18
CA ALA A 71 -4.02 9.35 6.31
C ALA A 71 -4.53 8.80 4.98
N VAL A 72 -5.48 9.52 4.39
CA VAL A 72 -5.95 9.28 3.03
C VAL A 72 -5.70 10.54 2.22
N TYR A 73 -4.87 10.41 1.20
CA TYR A 73 -4.59 11.45 0.21
C TYR A 73 -5.35 11.15 -1.07
N VAL A 74 -5.68 12.21 -1.77
CA VAL A 74 -6.37 12.19 -3.06
C VAL A 74 -5.45 12.87 -4.07
N ASP A 75 -5.32 12.33 -5.27
CA ASP A 75 -4.52 12.94 -6.33
C ASP A 75 -5.17 14.19 -6.94
N CYS A 76 -4.53 14.80 -7.94
CA CYS A 76 -4.88 16.13 -8.43
C CYS A 76 -6.23 16.21 -9.15
N ASP A 77 -6.68 15.12 -9.75
CA ASP A 77 -7.94 14.98 -10.47
C ASP A 77 -8.97 14.11 -9.74
N ALA A 78 -8.63 13.65 -8.54
CA ALA A 78 -9.50 12.96 -7.60
C ALA A 78 -10.00 11.60 -8.08
N ASP A 79 -9.20 10.89 -8.87
CA ASP A 79 -9.51 9.55 -9.37
C ASP A 79 -8.60 8.45 -8.80
N THR A 80 -7.66 8.80 -7.92
CA THR A 80 -6.82 7.83 -7.21
C THR A 80 -6.61 8.23 -5.76
N LEU A 81 -6.61 7.22 -4.87
CA LEU A 81 -6.30 7.39 -3.46
C LEU A 81 -4.89 6.87 -3.13
N LEU A 82 -4.17 7.61 -2.30
CA LEU A 82 -2.99 7.13 -1.58
C LEU A 82 -3.35 7.01 -0.10
N VAL A 83 -3.36 5.79 0.42
CA VAL A 83 -3.70 5.50 1.82
C VAL A 83 -2.42 5.15 2.56
N HIS A 84 -2.01 6.06 3.46
CA HIS A 84 -0.95 5.76 4.42
C HIS A 84 -1.53 4.90 5.53
N VAL A 85 -0.90 3.77 5.78
CA VAL A 85 -1.33 2.81 6.80
C VAL A 85 -0.17 2.39 7.69
N HIS A 86 -0.50 1.96 8.89
CA HIS A 86 0.33 1.02 9.63
C HIS A 86 -0.15 -0.40 9.34
N GLN A 87 0.71 -1.25 8.76
CA GLN A 87 0.38 -2.64 8.45
C GLN A 87 0.72 -3.57 9.61
N GLU A 88 -0.27 -4.34 10.08
CA GLU A 88 -0.04 -5.47 10.97
C GLU A 88 0.37 -6.72 10.19
N GLY A 89 1.42 -7.41 10.62
CA GLY A 89 1.91 -8.61 9.96
C GLY A 89 2.34 -8.33 8.51
N VAL A 90 1.75 -9.03 7.55
CA VAL A 90 2.09 -8.90 6.13
C VAL A 90 0.89 -8.49 5.26
N ALA A 91 1.14 -7.65 4.25
CA ALA A 91 0.08 -7.21 3.34
C ALA A 91 -0.33 -8.31 2.36
N CYS A 92 0.62 -9.11 1.87
CA CYS A 92 0.36 -10.09 0.83
C CYS A 92 -0.12 -11.44 1.39
N HIS A 93 -1.12 -12.03 0.73
CA HIS A 93 -1.62 -13.36 1.07
C HIS A 93 -0.60 -14.50 0.87
N THR A 94 0.53 -14.23 0.20
CA THR A 94 1.63 -15.19 0.00
C THR A 94 2.64 -15.21 1.14
N GLY A 95 2.45 -14.40 2.18
CA GLY A 95 3.38 -14.29 3.29
C GLY A 95 4.41 -13.16 3.15
N HIS A 96 4.45 -12.45 2.02
CA HIS A 96 5.38 -11.32 1.82
C HIS A 96 4.83 -10.01 2.38
N ARG A 97 5.72 -9.16 2.90
CA ARG A 97 5.39 -7.85 3.48
C ARG A 97 4.63 -6.95 2.50
N THR A 98 5.07 -6.94 1.24
CA THR A 98 4.45 -6.22 0.11
C THR A 98 3.99 -7.21 -0.96
N CYS A 99 2.94 -6.85 -1.70
CA CYS A 99 2.56 -7.54 -2.93
C CYS A 99 3.60 -7.38 -4.05
N PHE A 100 4.47 -6.36 -3.97
CA PHE A 100 5.49 -6.03 -4.96
C PHE A 100 6.85 -6.71 -4.66
N TYR A 101 6.81 -7.97 -4.22
CA TYR A 101 8.01 -8.74 -3.85
C TYR A 101 8.73 -9.41 -5.04
N ARG A 102 8.20 -9.27 -6.26
CA ARG A 102 8.76 -9.86 -7.48
C ARG A 102 9.17 -8.76 -8.45
N VAL A 103 10.31 -8.96 -9.09
CA VAL A 103 10.81 -8.08 -10.15
C VAL A 103 10.37 -8.64 -11.51
N LEU A 104 9.90 -7.75 -12.39
CA LEU A 104 9.59 -8.10 -13.77
C LEU A 104 10.87 -8.00 -14.60
N GLU A 105 11.36 -9.15 -15.07
CA GLU A 105 12.59 -9.23 -15.88
C GLU A 105 12.29 -9.27 -17.38
N PRO A 106 13.15 -8.70 -18.24
CA PRO A 106 13.07 -8.84 -19.69
C PRO A 106 13.18 -10.31 -20.12
N SER A 107 12.38 -10.71 -21.12
CA SER A 107 12.39 -12.07 -21.65
C SER A 107 13.76 -12.44 -22.23
N GLY A 108 14.40 -13.48 -21.68
CA GLY A 108 15.70 -13.99 -22.17
C GLY A 108 16.89 -13.77 -21.23
N ALA A 109 16.73 -13.06 -20.11
CA ALA A 109 17.71 -13.09 -19.04
C ALA A 109 17.72 -14.49 -18.39
N ARG A 110 18.87 -15.17 -18.42
CA ARG A 110 19.05 -16.47 -17.75
C ARG A 110 18.70 -16.32 -16.27
N GLN A 111 17.96 -17.30 -15.73
CA GLN A 111 17.87 -17.49 -14.29
C GLN A 111 19.26 -17.86 -13.75
N ALA A 112 19.92 -16.91 -13.08
CA ALA A 112 20.61 -17.24 -11.85
C ALA A 112 19.53 -17.08 -10.77
N GLY A 113 19.04 -18.16 -10.16
CA GLY A 113 19.85 -18.99 -9.29
C GLY A 113 19.62 -18.48 -7.88
N GLU A 114 18.76 -19.22 -7.17
CA GLU A 114 18.50 -19.15 -5.72
C GLU A 114 17.86 -17.87 -5.18
N ALA A 115 16.80 -18.07 -4.40
CA ALA A 115 16.30 -17.09 -3.46
C ALA A 115 17.48 -16.62 -2.60
N GLY A 116 18.04 -15.45 -2.94
CA GLY A 116 18.98 -14.75 -2.10
C GLY A 116 18.32 -14.53 -0.75
N THR A 117 18.85 -15.20 0.26
CA THR A 117 18.61 -14.90 1.67
C THR A 117 18.89 -13.42 1.91
N GLY A 118 17.84 -12.61 1.99
CA GLY A 118 17.86 -11.25 2.53
C GLY A 118 18.90 -10.30 1.93
N GLU A 119 18.50 -9.51 0.95
CA GLU A 119 19.07 -8.17 0.80
C GLU A 119 17.92 -7.17 0.99
N ALA A 120 17.91 -6.54 2.16
CA ALA A 120 16.83 -5.65 2.59
C ALA A 120 16.73 -4.47 1.62
N THR A 121 15.56 -4.28 1.00
CA THR A 121 15.22 -3.01 0.36
C THR A 121 15.47 -1.90 1.38
N PRO A 122 16.39 -0.96 1.11
CA PRO A 122 16.56 0.14 2.04
C PRO A 122 15.30 1.01 2.04
N PRO A 123 14.88 1.49 3.22
CA PRO A 123 13.58 2.14 3.38
C PRO A 123 13.49 3.45 2.59
N ALA A 124 12.29 3.90 2.23
CA ALA A 124 12.11 5.10 1.39
C ALA A 124 12.66 6.38 2.05
N ASN A 125 12.93 6.35 3.35
CA ASN A 125 13.56 7.41 4.15
C ASN A 125 15.07 7.23 4.36
N MET A 126 15.74 6.37 3.58
CA MET A 126 17.20 6.19 3.64
C MET A 126 17.95 7.53 3.61
N LEU A 127 17.42 8.51 2.87
CA LEU A 127 18.00 9.85 2.73
C LEU A 127 17.96 10.68 4.03
N GLU A 128 16.90 10.57 4.83
CA GLU A 128 16.82 11.23 6.15
C GLU A 128 17.77 10.58 7.14
N ARG A 129 17.86 9.25 7.13
CA ARG A 129 18.84 8.51 7.94
C ARG A 129 20.29 8.87 7.62
N LEU A 130 20.59 9.08 6.33
CA LEU A 130 21.90 9.57 5.92
C LEU A 130 22.14 11.01 6.40
N GLN A 131 21.10 11.85 6.38
CA GLN A 131 21.18 13.24 6.82
C GLN A 131 21.55 13.36 8.31
N ASP A 132 20.90 12.59 9.20
CA ASP A 132 21.20 12.62 10.64
C ASP A 132 22.61 12.11 10.98
N ILE A 133 23.07 11.07 10.26
CA ILE A 133 24.43 10.56 10.42
C ILE A 133 25.47 11.60 9.99
N VAL A 134 25.20 12.34 8.92
CA VAL A 134 26.09 13.42 8.44
C VAL A 134 26.10 14.61 9.40
N LEU A 135 24.96 14.95 10.01
CA LEU A 135 24.86 16.04 10.98
C LEU A 135 25.53 15.69 12.32
N SER A 136 25.38 14.46 12.81
CA SER A 136 26.00 14.00 14.07
C SER A 136 27.53 13.87 14.03
N ARG A 137 28.15 13.96 12.86
CA ARG A 137 29.61 13.95 12.69
C ARG A 137 30.24 15.34 12.62
N LYS A 138 29.43 16.41 12.57
CA LYS A 138 29.91 17.79 12.65
C LYS A 138 30.04 18.19 14.13
N THR A 139 31.21 17.92 14.71
CA THR A 139 31.77 18.72 15.82
C THR A 139 32.26 20.06 15.33
#